data_AF-A0A524JIG8-F1
#
_entry.id   AF-A0A524JIG8-F1
#
_cell.length_a   1.000
_cell.length_b   1.000
_cell.length_c   1.000
_cell.angle_alpha   90.00
_cell.angle_beta   90.00
_cell.angle_gamma   90.00
#
_symmetry.space_group_name_H-M   'P 1'
#
loop_
_entity.id
_entity.type
_entity.pdbx_description
1 polymer ?
#
loop_
_entity_poly.entity_id
_entity_poly.type
_entity_poly.pdbx_seq_one_letter_code
_entity_poly.pdbx_strand_id
1 'polypeptide(L)'
;AEYNGVITYHDSCHLLRELRVKDSPRELIKSVRGVEFREMEMHDACCGFGGTFSIKFPNVSVSMLDEKIECIVNSGADTVVSADMGCSMNIEGALSRRKIPIKVMHLAQLLASRGKNGI
;
A
#
# COMPACT_ATOMS: atom_id res chain seq x y z
N ALA A 1 15.35 -11.27 1.23
CA ALA A 1 14.82 -10.60 0.03
C ALA A 1 15.70 -9.40 -0.31
N GLU A 2 15.71 -8.95 -1.57
CA GLU A 2 16.40 -7.71 -1.97
C GLU A 2 15.50 -6.88 -2.88
N TYR A 3 15.37 -5.59 -2.58
CA TYR A 3 14.65 -4.60 -3.37
C TYR A 3 15.30 -3.24 -3.16
N ASN A 4 15.61 -2.51 -4.24
CA ASN A 4 16.23 -1.19 -4.15
C ASN A 4 15.17 -0.14 -4.50
N GLY A 5 14.68 0.58 -3.49
CA GLY A 5 13.64 1.60 -3.66
C GLY A 5 13.13 2.13 -2.33
N VAL A 6 12.37 3.23 -2.42
CA VAL A 6 11.70 3.86 -1.27
C VAL A 6 10.30 3.27 -1.15
N ILE A 7 10.05 2.58 -0.04
CA ILE A 7 8.80 1.86 0.21
C ILE A 7 7.98 2.57 1.29
N THR A 8 6.68 2.70 1.04
CA THR A 8 5.68 2.98 2.09
C THR A 8 4.73 1.79 2.26
N TYR A 9 3.96 1.78 3.35
CA TYR A 9 3.08 0.66 3.69
C TYR A 9 1.66 1.13 4.01
N HIS A 10 0.67 0.40 3.48
CA HIS A 10 -0.73 0.56 3.82
C HIS A 10 -1.20 -0.56 4.74
N ASP A 11 -1.68 -0.20 5.94
CA ASP A 11 -2.37 -1.14 6.81
C ASP A 11 -3.78 -1.40 6.28
N SER A 12 -4.04 -2.64 5.84
CA SER A 12 -5.40 -3.05 5.48
C SER A 12 -6.26 -3.20 6.72
N CYS A 13 -7.56 -2.90 6.59
CA CYS A 13 -8.50 -3.01 7.71
C CYS A 13 -8.55 -4.42 8.29
N HIS A 14 -8.54 -5.45 7.44
CA HIS A 14 -8.58 -6.85 7.88
C HIS A 14 -7.31 -7.25 8.64
N LEU A 15 -6.13 -6.83 8.19
CA LEU A 15 -4.89 -7.21 8.86
C LEU A 15 -4.70 -6.45 10.17
N LEU A 16 -4.96 -5.14 10.17
CA LEU A 16 -4.74 -4.29 11.34
C LEU A 16 -5.85 -4.41 12.38
N ARG A 17 -7.13 -4.34 11.97
CA ARG A 17 -8.26 -4.21 12.91
C ARG A 17 -8.84 -5.56 13.32
N GLU A 18 -8.98 -6.49 12.36
CA GLU A 18 -9.52 -7.83 12.65
C GLU A 18 -8.44 -8.75 13.22
N LEU A 19 -7.29 -8.84 12.54
CA LEU A 19 -6.20 -9.73 12.95
C LEU A 19 -5.21 -9.11 13.95
N ARG A 20 -5.33 -7.81 14.22
CA ARG A 20 -4.48 -7.06 15.18
C ARG A 20 -2.99 -7.14 14.86
N VAL A 21 -2.65 -7.28 13.58
CA VAL A 21 -1.28 -7.32 13.10
C VAL A 21 -0.87 -5.92 12.66
N LYS A 22 0.00 -5.28 13.44
CA LYS A 22 0.48 -3.92 13.19
C LYS A 22 1.97 -3.88 12.83
N ASP A 23 2.82 -4.44 13.69
CA ASP A 23 4.27 -4.24 13.57
C ASP A 23 4.95 -5.23 12.64
N SER A 24 4.47 -6.49 12.59
CA SER A 24 5.09 -7.56 11.80
C SER A 24 5.33 -7.23 10.32
N PRO A 25 4.38 -6.57 9.59
CA PRO A 25 4.63 -6.18 8.20
C PRO A 25 5.79 -5.20 8.05
N ARG A 26 5.93 -4.23 8.97
CA ARG A 26 7.01 -3.23 8.96
C ARG A 26 8.36 -3.89 9.22
N GLU A 27 8.43 -4.80 10.18
CA GLU A 27 9.65 -5.57 10.46
C GLU A 27 10.05 -6.43 9.26
N LEU A 28 9.08 -7.06 8.60
CA LEU A 28 9.33 -7.80 7.36
C LEU A 28 9.85 -6.90 6.24
N ILE A 29 9.26 -5.72 6.02
CA ILE A 29 9.72 -4.76 5.00
C ILE A 29 11.14 -4.27 5.30
N LYS A 30 11.43 -3.87 6.55
CA LYS A 30 12.76 -3.39 6.97
C LYS A 30 13.84 -4.48 6.91
N SER A 31 13.46 -5.75 6.95
CA SER A 31 14.38 -6.88 6.77
C SER A 31 14.85 -7.08 5.31
N VAL A 32 14.22 -6.42 4.34
CA VAL A 32 14.57 -6.52 2.92
C VAL A 32 15.78 -5.64 2.62
N ARG A 33 16.84 -6.24 2.06
CA ARG A 33 18.06 -5.52 1.69
C ARG A 33 17.78 -4.49 0.59
N GLY A 34 18.29 -3.27 0.78
CA GLY A 34 18.19 -2.16 -0.18
C GLY A 34 16.95 -1.30 -0.05
N VAL A 35 16.02 -1.64 0.86
CA VAL A 35 14.80 -0.87 1.08
C VAL A 35 15.09 0.34 1.96
N GLU A 36 14.63 1.49 1.51
CA GLU A 36 14.43 2.66 2.36
C GLU A 36 12.94 2.71 2.74
N PHE A 37 12.61 2.45 4.01
CA PHE A 37 11.22 2.47 4.46
C PHE A 37 10.81 3.87 4.95
N ARG A 38 9.77 4.44 4.36
CA ARG A 38 9.13 5.70 4.77
C ARG A 38 7.66 5.47 5.06
N GLU A 39 7.30 5.58 6.34
CA GLU A 39 5.90 5.49 6.77
C GLU A 39 5.10 6.65 6.17
N MET A 40 3.97 6.37 5.52
CA MET A 40 3.06 7.43 5.08
C MET A 40 2.20 7.93 6.23
N GLU A 41 1.75 9.17 6.14
CA GLU A 41 0.70 9.66 7.02
C GLU A 41 -0.59 8.85 6.83
N MET A 42 -1.38 8.75 7.91
CA MET A 42 -2.66 8.04 7.90
C MET A 42 -2.56 6.62 7.32
N HIS A 43 -1.46 5.90 7.60
CA HIS A 43 -1.17 4.58 7.05
C HIS A 43 -2.30 3.55 7.30
N ASP A 44 -3.07 3.74 8.38
CA ASP A 44 -4.21 2.94 8.87
C ASP A 44 -5.59 3.46 8.47
N ALA A 45 -5.67 4.56 7.72
CA ALA A 45 -6.89 5.00 7.07
C ALA A 45 -7.25 4.04 5.93
N CYS A 46 -8.53 3.66 5.87
CA CYS A 46 -9.06 2.71 4.90
C CYS A 46 -8.90 3.22 3.46
N CYS A 47 -8.58 2.33 2.52
CA CYS A 47 -8.45 2.65 1.09
C CYS A 47 -9.79 2.90 0.37
N GLY A 48 -10.93 2.73 1.04
CA GLY A 48 -12.28 2.90 0.49
C GLY A 48 -12.90 1.66 -0.16
N PHE A 49 -12.14 0.59 -0.42
CA PHE A 49 -12.63 -0.60 -1.16
C PHE A 49 -13.38 -1.64 -0.31
N GLY A 50 -14.29 -1.20 0.56
CA GLY A 50 -15.05 -2.06 1.49
C GLY A 50 -16.16 -2.91 0.85
N GLY A 51 -15.97 -3.41 -0.38
CA GLY A 51 -16.96 -4.21 -1.11
C GLY A 51 -18.28 -3.46 -1.37
N THR A 52 -19.36 -3.84 -0.70
CA THR A 52 -20.67 -3.17 -0.90
C THR A 52 -20.65 -1.69 -0.50
N PHE A 53 -19.75 -1.30 0.42
CA PHE A 53 -19.57 0.10 0.80
C PHE A 53 -19.21 0.99 -0.40
N SER A 54 -18.24 0.57 -1.23
CA SER A 54 -17.79 1.38 -2.37
C SER A 54 -18.87 1.51 -3.45
N ILE A 55 -19.78 0.54 -3.53
CA ILE A 55 -20.92 0.56 -4.46
C ILE A 55 -22.04 1.47 -3.92
N LYS A 56 -22.34 1.38 -2.62
CA LYS A 56 -23.43 2.15 -2.00
C LYS A 56 -23.07 3.62 -1.77
N PHE A 57 -21.80 3.90 -1.50
CA PHE A 57 -21.31 5.24 -1.18
C PHE A 57 -20.09 5.59 -2.06
N PRO A 58 -20.28 5.67 -3.39
CA PRO A 58 -19.17 5.82 -4.33
C PRO A 58 -18.40 7.13 -4.09
N ASN A 59 -19.09 8.24 -3.82
CA ASN A 59 -18.43 9.53 -3.59
C ASN A 59 -17.53 9.50 -2.35
N VAL A 60 -18.02 8.88 -1.25
CA VAL A 60 -17.23 8.75 0.00
C VAL A 60 -16.03 7.83 -0.25
N SER A 61 -16.25 6.70 -0.91
CA SER A 61 -15.18 5.76 -1.26
C SER A 61 -14.09 6.41 -2.12
N VAL A 62 -14.48 7.27 -3.07
CA VAL A 62 -13.53 7.99 -3.92
C VAL A 62 -12.77 9.02 -3.09
N SER A 63 -13.43 9.84 -2.27
CA SER A 63 -12.73 10.80 -1.40
C SER A 63 -11.69 10.13 -0.47
N MET A 64 -12.04 8.99 0.13
CA MET A 64 -11.10 8.21 0.95
C MET A 64 -9.89 7.72 0.14
N LEU A 65 -10.12 7.28 -1.09
CA LEU A 65 -9.05 6.84 -1.98
C LEU A 65 -8.18 8.03 -2.41
N ASP A 66 -8.77 9.19 -2.65
CA ASP A 66 -8.06 10.41 -3.04
C ASP A 66 -7.06 10.82 -1.96
N GLU A 67 -7.50 10.91 -0.71
CA GLU A 67 -6.65 11.17 0.46
C GLU A 67 -5.55 10.11 0.62
N LYS A 68 -5.89 8.83 0.39
CA LYS A 68 -4.92 7.74 0.45
C LYS A 68 -3.81 7.91 -0.59
N ILE A 69 -4.16 8.26 -1.83
CA ILE A 69 -3.17 8.52 -2.88
C ILE A 69 -2.29 9.72 -2.53
N GLU A 70 -2.85 10.78 -1.97
CA GLU A 70 -2.07 11.94 -1.52
C GLU A 70 -1.06 11.56 -0.44
N CYS A 71 -1.46 10.76 0.56
CA CYS A 71 -0.53 10.26 1.58
C CYS A 71 0.61 9.43 0.99
N ILE A 72 0.28 8.56 0.02
CA ILE A 72 1.27 7.74 -0.69
C ILE A 72 2.26 8.63 -1.45
N VAL A 73 1.78 9.63 -2.20
CA VAL A 73 2.63 10.56 -2.96
C VAL A 73 3.50 11.40 -2.01
N ASN A 74 2.92 11.94 -0.95
CA ASN A 74 3.62 12.79 0.02
C ASN A 74 4.69 12.05 0.82
N SER A 75 4.56 10.72 0.97
CA SER A 75 5.63 9.89 1.57
C SER A 75 6.93 9.89 0.77
N GLY A 76 6.88 10.29 -0.50
CA GLY A 76 8.02 10.25 -1.43
C GLY A 76 8.45 8.83 -1.79
N ALA A 77 7.60 7.83 -1.56
CA ALA A 77 7.85 6.44 -1.93
C ALA A 77 7.65 6.21 -3.43
N ASP A 78 8.50 5.37 -4.02
CA ASP A 78 8.33 4.87 -5.39
C ASP A 78 7.46 3.60 -5.43
N THR A 79 7.21 2.99 -4.26
CA THR A 79 6.46 1.75 -4.11
C THR A 79 5.59 1.79 -2.85
N VAL A 80 4.30 1.49 -2.99
CA VAL A 80 3.41 1.22 -1.86
C VAL A 80 3.19 -0.27 -1.71
N VAL A 81 3.38 -0.76 -0.49
CA VAL A 81 3.18 -2.17 -0.13
C VAL A 81 1.89 -2.33 0.67
N SER A 82 1.13 -3.38 0.37
CA SER A 82 -0.06 -3.79 1.11
C SER A 82 -0.05 -5.30 1.32
N ALA A 83 -0.73 -5.79 2.34
CA ALA A 83 -0.94 -7.21 2.59
C ALA A 83 -2.38 -7.67 2.29
N ASP A 84 -3.15 -6.85 1.59
CA ASP A 84 -4.51 -7.14 1.14
C ASP A 84 -4.67 -6.77 -0.34
N MET A 85 -5.11 -7.75 -1.14
CA MET A 85 -5.25 -7.60 -2.59
C MET A 85 -6.38 -6.63 -2.98
N GLY A 86 -7.45 -6.53 -2.21
CA GLY A 86 -8.54 -5.58 -2.48
C GLY A 86 -8.05 -4.13 -2.35
N CYS A 87 -7.28 -3.87 -1.29
CA CYS A 87 -6.62 -2.58 -1.11
C CYS A 87 -5.62 -2.29 -2.25
N SER A 88 -4.78 -3.27 -2.59
CA SER A 88 -3.81 -3.14 -3.69
C SER A 88 -4.48 -2.79 -5.01
N MET A 89 -5.52 -3.52 -5.41
CA MET A 89 -6.25 -3.29 -6.66
C MET A 89 -6.87 -1.88 -6.72
N ASN A 90 -7.46 -1.41 -5.63
CA ASN A 90 -8.10 -0.10 -5.59
C ASN A 90 -7.07 1.04 -5.70
N ILE A 91 -5.98 0.93 -4.94
CA ILE A 91 -4.87 1.90 -4.95
C ILE A 91 -4.20 1.92 -6.33
N GLU A 92 -3.86 0.75 -6.87
CA GLU A 92 -3.21 0.61 -8.18
C GLU A 92 -4.09 1.19 -9.30
N GLY A 93 -5.39 0.91 -9.27
CA GLY A 93 -6.35 1.47 -10.23
C GLY A 93 -6.39 3.00 -10.20
N ALA A 94 -6.33 3.62 -9.01
CA ALA A 94 -6.28 5.07 -8.88
C ALA A 94 -4.96 5.67 -9.36
N LEU A 95 -3.82 5.10 -8.97
CA LEU A 95 -2.49 5.54 -9.41
C LEU A 95 -2.37 5.47 -10.94
N SER A 96 -2.81 4.36 -11.53
CA SER A 96 -2.82 4.12 -12.98
C SER A 96 -3.66 5.17 -13.72
N ARG A 97 -4.91 5.41 -13.28
CA ARG A 97 -5.79 6.43 -13.88
C ARG A 97 -5.20 7.84 -13.80
N ARG A 98 -4.46 8.16 -12.74
CA ARG A 98 -3.77 9.45 -12.55
C ARG A 98 -2.40 9.52 -13.21
N LYS A 99 -1.92 8.43 -13.80
CA LYS A 99 -0.57 8.30 -14.39
C LYS A 99 0.55 8.64 -13.39
N ILE A 100 0.34 8.31 -12.12
CA ILE A 100 1.35 8.49 -11.06
C ILE A 100 2.27 7.26 -11.07
N PRO A 101 3.59 7.42 -11.25
CA PRO A 101 4.51 6.30 -11.47
C PRO A 101 4.95 5.63 -10.16
N ILE A 102 3.99 5.30 -9.27
CA ILE A 102 4.23 4.57 -8.03
C ILE A 102 3.77 3.13 -8.21
N LYS A 103 4.63 2.17 -7.87
CA LYS A 103 4.32 0.74 -7.95
C LYS A 103 3.47 0.31 -6.76
N VAL A 104 2.55 -0.62 -6.99
CA VAL A 104 1.83 -1.30 -5.92
C VAL A 104 2.33 -2.73 -5.82
N MET A 105 2.74 -3.15 -4.63
CA MET A 105 3.21 -4.52 -4.38
C MET A 105 2.48 -5.16 -3.21
N HIS A 106 2.19 -6.44 -3.33
CA HIS A 106 1.82 -7.24 -2.18
C HIS A 106 3.07 -7.53 -1.32
N LEU A 107 2.93 -7.58 0.01
CA LEU A 107 4.04 -7.89 0.91
C LEU A 107 4.79 -9.19 0.53
N ALA A 108 4.05 -10.21 0.10
CA ALA A 108 4.64 -11.46 -0.39
C ALA A 108 5.51 -11.26 -1.65
N GLN A 109 5.14 -10.36 -2.57
CA GLN A 109 5.95 -10.06 -3.75
C GLN A 109 7.25 -9.35 -3.35
N LEU A 110 7.19 -8.42 -2.39
CA LEU A 110 8.38 -7.77 -1.86
C LEU A 110 9.35 -8.79 -1.24
N LEU A 111 8.82 -9.72 -0.42
CA LEU A 111 9.62 -10.78 0.21
C LEU A 111 10.17 -11.81 -0.79
N ALA A 112 9.50 -11.99 -1.92
CA ALA A 112 9.97 -12.82 -3.02
C ALA A 112 11.04 -12.12 -3.89
N SER A 113 11.21 -10.80 -3.79
CA SER A 113 12.12 -10.04 -4.64
C SER A 113 13.60 -10.44 -4.47
N ARG A 114 14.36 -10.36 -5.57
CA ARG A 114 15.75 -10.84 -5.72
C ARG A 114 16.72 -9.76 -6.24
N GLY A 115 16.35 -8.49 -6.18
CA GLY A 115 17.17 -7.38 -6.70
C GLY A 115 16.78 -6.96 -8.13
N LYS A 116 16.87 -5.64 -8.37
CA LYS A 116 16.34 -4.86 -9.50
C LYS A 116 14.91 -5.22 -9.91
N ASN A 117 13.96 -4.77 -9.08
CA ASN A 117 12.55 -4.53 -9.40
C ASN A 117 11.65 -5.76 -9.65
N GLY A 118 11.73 -6.82 -8.85
CA GLY A 118 10.82 -7.97 -9.01
C GLY A 118 9.35 -7.55 -9.05
N ILE A 119 8.53 -7.95 -10.02
CA ILE A 119 8.63 -8.99 -11.07
C ILE A 119 9.56 -8.64 -12.24
#